data_AF-A0A4Y9XUG7-F1
#
_entry.id   AF-A0A4Y9XUG7-F1
#
_cell.length_a   1.000
_cell.length_b   1.000
_cell.length_c   1.000
_cell.angle_alpha   90.00
_cell.angle_beta   90.00
_cell.angle_gamma   90.00
#
_symmetry.space_group_name_H-M   'P 1'
#
loop_
_entity.id
_entity.type
_entity.pdbx_description
1 polymer ?
#
loop_
_entity_poly.entity_id
_entity_poly.type
_entity_poly.pdbx_seq_one_letter_code
_entity_poly.pdbx_strand_id
1 'polypeptide(L)'
;MFLSARLDRHAQVIVDGKTKKPLPDQTAREGTYLLMDVHIPPSPDASRPPTSRPLEIITAVDHTNYRVAWVNCMPKWLVNAERWQALSVVEGGKTLYETREVMGGIGAYFIKWFMFASLTKGFQAVADGLKKRAEQLQQ
;
A
#
# COMPACT_ATOMS: atom_id res chain seq x y z
N MET A 1 -27.65 -1.71 -9.44
CA MET A 1 -26.86 -0.84 -10.33
C MET A 1 -25.42 -0.90 -9.85
N PHE A 2 -24.56 -1.66 -10.53
CA PHE A 2 -23.17 -1.84 -10.11
C PHE A 2 -22.32 -0.72 -10.70
N LEU A 3 -21.83 0.17 -9.86
CA LEU A 3 -20.78 1.11 -10.25
C LEU A 3 -19.48 0.33 -10.39
N SER A 4 -19.18 -0.08 -11.62
CA SER A 4 -17.82 -0.46 -12.06
C SER A 4 -16.96 0.80 -12.08
N ALA A 5 -16.64 1.32 -10.90
CA ALA A 5 -15.66 2.37 -10.75
C ALA A 5 -14.27 1.75 -10.89
N ARG A 6 -13.73 1.73 -12.12
CA ARG A 6 -12.27 1.89 -12.32
C ARG A 6 -11.92 3.33 -11.96
N LEU A 7 -12.02 3.66 -10.68
CA LEU A 7 -11.56 4.93 -10.16
C LEU A 7 -10.27 4.65 -9.41
N ASP A 8 -9.23 5.32 -9.90
CA ASP A 8 -7.89 5.46 -9.33
C ASP A 8 -6.97 4.25 -9.57
N ARG A 9 -6.02 4.39 -10.51
CA ARG A 9 -5.01 3.37 -10.86
C ARG A 9 -3.92 3.18 -9.79
N HIS A 10 -4.27 3.36 -8.52
CA HIS A 10 -3.52 2.83 -7.38
C HIS A 10 -4.23 1.56 -6.95
N ALA A 11 -3.88 0.48 -7.63
CA ALA A 11 -4.47 -0.82 -7.35
C ALA A 11 -3.65 -1.53 -6.28
N GLN A 12 -4.31 -1.95 -5.21
CA GLN A 12 -3.82 -2.94 -4.27
C GLN A 12 -4.71 -4.17 -4.45
N VAL A 13 -4.12 -5.25 -4.96
CA VAL A 13 -4.87 -6.44 -5.37
C VAL A 13 -4.28 -7.67 -4.72
N ILE A 14 -5.13 -8.49 -4.10
CA ILE A 14 -4.74 -9.80 -3.61
C ILE A 14 -4.58 -10.75 -4.79
N VAL A 15 -3.40 -11.37 -4.90
CA VAL A 15 -3.01 -12.21 -6.03
C VAL A 15 -2.50 -13.58 -5.59
N ASP A 16 -2.45 -14.51 -6.53
CA ASP A 16 -1.68 -15.75 -6.37
C ASP A 16 -0.17 -15.45 -6.39
N GLY A 17 0.56 -15.97 -5.40
CA GLY A 17 1.98 -15.64 -5.19
C GLY A 17 2.92 -16.09 -6.32
N LYS A 18 2.53 -17.08 -7.12
CA LYS A 18 3.35 -17.60 -8.23
C LYS A 18 3.01 -16.93 -9.56
N THR A 19 1.72 -16.89 -9.89
CA THR A 19 1.21 -16.43 -11.18
C THR A 19 0.93 -14.93 -11.21
N LYS A 20 0.85 -14.28 -10.04
CA LYS A 20 0.50 -12.87 -9.86
C LYS A 20 -0.88 -12.50 -10.43
N LYS A 21 -1.74 -13.52 -10.66
CA LYS A 21 -3.11 -13.32 -11.13
C LYS A 21 -4.01 -12.91 -9.95
N PRO A 22 -4.95 -11.97 -10.13
CA PRO A 22 -5.92 -11.60 -9.10
C PRO A 22 -6.70 -12.81 -8.59
N LEU A 23 -6.86 -12.92 -7.27
CA LEU A 23 -7.73 -13.92 -6.66
C LEU A 23 -9.19 -13.46 -6.69
N PRO A 24 -10.17 -14.38 -6.73
CA PRO A 24 -11.58 -14.03 -6.60
C PRO A 24 -11.92 -13.39 -5.24
N ASP A 25 -11.32 -13.89 -4.15
CA ASP A 25 -11.40 -13.27 -2.82
C ASP A 25 -10.33 -12.19 -2.69
N GLN A 26 -10.75 -10.95 -2.42
CA GLN A 26 -9.88 -9.79 -2.21
C GLN A 26 -9.75 -9.42 -0.72
N THR A 27 -10.19 -10.30 0.19
CA THR A 27 -10.02 -10.12 1.63
C THR A 27 -8.56 -10.27 2.02
N ALA A 28 -7.98 -9.23 2.63
CA ALA A 28 -6.62 -9.28 3.16
C ALA A 28 -6.54 -10.28 4.31
N ARG A 29 -5.57 -11.21 4.24
CA ARG A 29 -5.27 -12.19 5.29
C ARG A 29 -3.77 -12.39 5.39
N GLU A 30 -3.28 -12.78 6.57
CA GLU A 30 -1.89 -13.17 6.73
C GLU A 30 -1.50 -14.30 5.75
N GLY A 31 -0.31 -14.19 5.17
CA GLY A 31 0.22 -15.11 4.17
C GLY A 31 -0.31 -14.88 2.74
N THR A 32 -1.28 -14.00 2.52
CA THR A 32 -1.73 -13.66 1.17
C THR A 32 -0.78 -12.66 0.50
N TYR A 33 -0.73 -12.69 -0.83
CA TYR A 33 0.15 -11.84 -1.62
C TYR A 33 -0.58 -10.61 -2.11
N LEU A 34 0.05 -9.45 -1.94
CA LEU A 34 -0.43 -8.16 -2.39
C LEU A 34 0.43 -7.69 -3.57
N LEU A 35 -0.21 -7.41 -4.71
CA LEU A 35 0.42 -6.73 -5.84
C LEU A 35 -0.06 -5.29 -5.88
N MET A 36 0.89 -4.35 -5.90
CA MET A 36 0.59 -2.92 -5.90
C MET A 36 0.98 -2.27 -7.23
N ASP A 37 0.16 -1.34 -7.72
CA ASP A 37 0.56 -0.40 -8.78
C ASP A 37 1.01 0.92 -8.14
N VAL A 38 2.30 1.23 -8.27
CA VAL A 38 2.93 2.39 -7.61
C VAL A 38 3.55 3.34 -8.63
N HIS A 39 3.28 4.64 -8.47
CA HIS A 39 3.90 5.73 -9.24
C HIS A 39 4.87 6.51 -8.34
N ILE A 40 6.16 6.52 -8.71
CA ILE A 40 7.23 7.21 -8.00
C ILE A 40 7.97 8.09 -9.02
N PRO A 41 7.82 9.42 -8.97
CA PRO A 41 6.97 10.20 -8.05
C PRO A 41 5.46 9.98 -8.31
N PRO A 42 4.59 10.28 -7.33
CA PRO A 42 3.14 10.18 -7.53
C PRO A 42 2.70 11.09 -8.67
N SER A 43 1.72 10.64 -9.46
CA SER A 43 1.19 11.38 -10.60
C SER A 43 -0.34 11.44 -10.52
N PRO A 44 -0.96 12.60 -10.72
CA PRO A 44 -2.42 12.71 -10.83
C PRO A 44 -2.93 12.18 -12.18
N ASP A 45 -2.05 12.09 -13.17
CA ASP A 45 -2.35 11.53 -14.48
C ASP A 45 -2.44 10.02 -14.37
N ALA A 46 -3.64 9.56 -14.06
CA ALA A 46 -3.91 8.15 -13.94
C ALA A 46 -3.58 7.43 -15.26
N SER A 47 -3.58 8.07 -16.44
CA SER A 47 -3.36 7.38 -17.72
C SER A 47 -1.96 6.76 -17.86
N ARG A 48 -1.00 7.22 -17.05
CA ARG A 48 0.38 6.73 -17.06
C ARG A 48 0.50 5.33 -16.46
N PRO A 49 1.30 4.44 -17.09
CA PRO A 49 1.60 3.16 -16.48
C PRO A 49 2.30 3.35 -15.11
N PRO A 50 2.08 2.43 -14.15
CA PRO A 50 2.78 2.47 -12.87
C PRO A 50 4.28 2.35 -13.10
N THR A 51 5.06 3.09 -12.33
CA THR A 51 6.53 3.05 -12.41
C THR A 51 7.11 1.81 -11.75
N SER A 52 6.37 1.21 -10.80
CA SER A 52 6.77 0.00 -10.09
C SER A 52 5.57 -0.87 -9.75
N ARG A 53 5.80 -2.18 -9.68
CA ARG A 53 4.81 -3.20 -9.32
C ARG A 53 5.35 -4.17 -8.26
N PRO A 54 5.51 -3.72 -7.00
CA PRO A 54 6.03 -4.57 -5.95
C PRO A 54 5.04 -5.70 -5.62
N LEU A 55 5.61 -6.88 -5.38
CA LEU A 55 4.90 -8.04 -4.84
C LEU A 55 5.29 -8.18 -3.37
N GLU A 56 4.29 -8.13 -2.51
CA GLU A 56 4.42 -8.11 -1.06
C GLU A 56 3.65 -9.30 -0.47
N ILE A 57 4.03 -9.75 0.72
CA ILE A 57 3.29 -10.75 1.49
C ILE A 57 2.75 -10.09 2.76
N ILE A 58 1.45 -10.26 3.01
CA ILE A 58 0.80 -9.74 4.21
C ILE A 58 1.28 -10.55 5.42
N THR A 59 1.87 -9.87 6.39
CA THR A 59 2.46 -10.47 7.59
C THR A 59 1.59 -10.32 8.82
N ALA A 60 0.71 -9.33 8.85
CA ALA A 60 -0.24 -9.14 9.95
C ALA A 60 -1.56 -8.54 9.45
N VAL A 61 -2.69 -9.05 9.95
CA VAL A 61 -4.01 -8.40 9.86
C VAL A 61 -4.64 -8.41 11.25
N ASP A 62 -4.44 -7.33 11.99
CA ASP A 62 -4.91 -7.17 13.36
C ASP A 62 -6.20 -6.36 13.38
N HIS A 63 -7.33 -7.07 13.47
CA HIS A 63 -8.66 -6.45 13.57
C HIS A 63 -8.93 -5.80 14.93
N THR A 64 -8.19 -6.17 15.98
CA THR A 64 -8.38 -5.61 17.33
C THR A 64 -7.75 -4.23 17.43
N ASN A 65 -6.54 -4.06 16.90
CA ASN A 65 -5.83 -2.79 16.92
C ASN A 65 -5.93 -2.00 15.60
N TYR A 66 -6.70 -2.50 14.64
CA TYR A 66 -6.88 -1.94 13.29
C TYR A 66 -5.54 -1.69 12.57
N ARG A 67 -4.71 -2.73 12.50
CA ARG A 67 -3.38 -2.67 11.89
C ARG A 67 -3.23 -3.71 10.79
N VAL A 68 -2.46 -3.36 9.79
CA VAL A 68 -2.06 -4.28 8.72
C VAL A 68 -0.58 -4.08 8.42
N ALA A 69 0.11 -5.19 8.15
CA ALA A 69 1.51 -5.15 7.77
C ALA A 69 1.81 -6.08 6.61
N TRP A 70 2.82 -5.71 5.83
CA TRP A 70 3.35 -6.56 4.76
C TRP A 70 4.84 -6.32 4.56
N VAL A 71 5.49 -7.31 3.96
CA VAL A 71 6.92 -7.28 3.62
C VAL A 71 7.14 -7.66 2.17
N ASN A 72 8.19 -7.11 1.57
CA ASN A 72 8.49 -7.33 0.17
C ASN A 72 9.01 -8.74 -0.10
N CYS A 73 8.70 -9.27 -1.28
CA CYS A 73 9.16 -10.61 -1.68
C CYS A 73 10.56 -10.62 -2.30
N MET A 74 11.32 -9.52 -2.26
CA MET A 74 12.71 -9.51 -2.79
C MET A 74 13.67 -10.18 -1.81
N PRO A 75 14.85 -10.63 -2.26
CA PRO A 75 15.86 -11.15 -1.35
C PRO A 75 16.21 -10.13 -0.26
N LYS A 76 16.14 -10.53 1.02
CA LYS A 76 16.33 -9.63 2.18
C LYS A 76 17.68 -8.91 2.19
N TRP A 77 18.72 -9.53 1.63
CA TRP A 77 20.05 -8.92 1.51
C TRP A 77 20.06 -7.72 0.55
N LEU A 78 19.18 -7.75 -0.46
CA LEU A 78 19.04 -6.70 -1.46
C LEU A 78 18.15 -5.58 -0.94
N VAL A 79 16.88 -5.89 -0.67
CA VAL A 79 15.91 -4.95 -0.09
C VAL A 79 15.01 -5.73 0.83
N ASN A 80 14.95 -5.33 2.10
CA ASN A 80 13.97 -5.77 3.07
C ASN A 80 13.12 -4.55 3.46
N ALA A 81 11.93 -4.43 2.89
CA ALA A 81 10.99 -3.34 3.12
C ALA A 81 9.76 -3.91 3.80
N GLU A 82 9.50 -3.46 5.02
CA GLU A 82 8.30 -3.81 5.78
C GLU A 82 7.47 -2.54 5.99
N ARG A 83 6.19 -2.61 5.64
CA ARG A 83 5.25 -1.51 5.85
C ARG A 83 4.20 -1.91 6.87
N TRP A 84 3.97 -1.01 7.83
CA TRP A 84 2.87 -1.05 8.76
C TRP A 84 1.92 0.11 8.49
N GLN A 85 0.62 -0.18 8.52
CA GLN A 85 -0.44 0.82 8.51
C GLN A 85 -1.35 0.58 9.71
N ALA A 86 -1.78 1.68 10.34
CA ALA A 86 -2.64 1.63 11.51
C ALA A 86 -3.72 2.71 11.44
N LEU A 87 -4.88 2.39 12.01
CA LEU A 87 -5.97 3.32 12.25
C LEU A 87 -6.23 3.43 13.75
N SER A 88 -6.39 4.64 14.25
CA SER A 88 -6.79 4.88 15.64
C SER A 88 -7.87 5.94 15.72
N VAL A 89 -8.78 5.79 16.68
CA VAL A 89 -9.80 6.81 16.95
C VAL A 89 -9.16 7.90 17.80
N VAL A 90 -9.33 9.14 17.39
CA VAL A 90 -8.89 10.33 18.13
C VAL A 90 -10.10 11.16 18.55
N GLU A 91 -9.87 12.11 19.46
CA GLU A 91 -10.93 13.00 19.96
C GLU A 91 -11.68 13.71 18.83
N GLY A 92 -12.97 13.99 19.07
CA GLY A 92 -13.84 14.65 18.10
C GLY A 92 -14.34 13.73 16.98
N GLY A 93 -14.33 12.41 17.18
CA GLY A 93 -14.90 11.43 16.24
C GLY A 93 -14.08 11.25 14.95
N LYS A 94 -12.81 11.69 14.96
CA LYS A 94 -11.91 11.56 13.81
C LYS A 94 -11.11 10.27 13.91
N THR A 95 -10.63 9.79 12.76
CA THR A 95 -9.70 8.66 12.68
C THR A 95 -8.33 9.17 12.26
N LEU A 96 -7.30 8.81 13.01
CA LEU A 96 -5.91 9.01 12.65
C LEU A 96 -5.45 7.80 11.83
N TYR A 97 -4.87 8.08 10.66
CA TYR A 97 -4.20 7.08 9.83
C TYR A 97 -2.69 7.28 9.92
N GLU A 98 -1.99 6.19 10.19
CA GLU A 98 -0.53 6.17 10.29
C GLU A 98 0.04 5.14 9.32
N THR A 99 1.16 5.47 8.69
CA THR A 99 1.92 4.55 7.84
C THR A 99 3.40 4.66 8.17
N ARG A 100 4.06 3.53 8.34
CA ARG A 100 5.49 3.45 8.61
C ARG A 100 6.13 2.40 7.72
N GLU A 101 7.21 2.78 7.06
CA GLU A 101 8.01 1.87 6.26
C GLU A 101 9.41 1.75 6.85
N VAL A 102 9.84 0.51 7.12
CA VAL A 102 11.19 0.17 7.57
C VAL A 102 11.88 -0.53 6.41
N MET A 103 12.98 0.05 5.93
CA MET A 103 13.80 -0.53 4.87
C MET A 103 15.20 -0.88 5.36
N GLY A 104 15.70 -2.04 4.94
CA GLY A 104 17.07 -2.52 5.14
C GLY A 104 17.64 -3.22 3.90
N GLY A 105 18.90 -3.64 3.99
CA GLY A 105 19.64 -4.24 2.87
C GLY A 105 20.42 -3.21 2.05
N ILE A 106 21.22 -3.69 1.11
CA ILE A 106 22.15 -2.84 0.34
C ILE A 106 21.39 -1.83 -0.52
N GLY A 107 20.29 -2.27 -1.14
CA GLY A 107 19.43 -1.43 -1.99
C GLY A 107 18.70 -0.33 -1.22
N ALA A 108 18.45 -0.51 0.08
CA ALA A 108 17.77 0.49 0.90
C ALA A 108 18.57 1.80 0.99
N TYR A 109 19.90 1.74 0.94
CA TYR A 109 20.74 2.95 0.92
C TYR A 109 20.53 3.77 -0.35
N PHE A 110 20.45 3.11 -1.51
CA PHE A 110 20.16 3.78 -2.79
C PHE A 110 18.76 4.38 -2.79
N ILE A 111 17.75 3.64 -2.31
CA ILE A 111 16.38 4.13 -2.21
C ILE A 111 16.32 5.35 -1.28
N LYS A 112 16.99 5.30 -0.13
CA LYS A 112 17.05 6.42 0.81
C LYS A 112 17.69 7.66 0.18
N TRP A 113 18.76 7.49 -0.60
CA TRP A 113 19.47 8.62 -1.20
C TRP A 113 18.68 9.27 -2.33
N PHE A 114 18.09 8.47 -3.23
CA PHE A 114 17.52 8.99 -4.47
C PHE A 114 15.99 9.09 -4.47
N MET A 115 15.29 8.29 -3.66
CA MET A 115 13.83 8.12 -3.76
C MET A 115 13.06 8.51 -2.49
N PHE A 116 13.72 8.78 -1.37
CA PHE A 116 13.06 9.06 -0.09
C PHE A 116 12.00 10.16 -0.20
N ALA A 117 12.34 11.31 -0.79
CA ALA A 117 11.39 12.42 -0.94
C ALA A 117 10.16 12.06 -1.79
N SER A 118 10.37 11.28 -2.87
CA SER A 118 9.29 10.82 -3.74
C SER A 118 8.43 9.74 -3.07
N LEU A 119 9.03 8.86 -2.28
CA LEU A 119 8.33 7.85 -1.49
C LEU A 119 7.44 8.48 -0.42
N THR A 120 7.95 9.47 0.31
CA THR A 120 7.15 10.22 1.30
C THR A 120 5.94 10.88 0.65
N LYS A 121 6.10 11.47 -0.54
CA LYS A 121 4.97 12.00 -1.31
C LYS A 121 3.98 10.89 -1.73
N GLY A 122 4.48 9.72 -2.10
CA GLY A 122 3.65 8.55 -2.39
C GLY A 122 2.83 8.09 -1.19
N PHE A 123 3.43 8.04 0.01
CA PHE A 123 2.70 7.71 1.24
C PHE A 123 1.62 8.73 1.56
N GLN A 124 1.91 10.02 1.40
CA GLN A 124 0.91 11.07 1.57
C GLN A 124 -0.24 10.93 0.57
N ALA A 125 0.07 10.66 -0.70
CA ALA A 125 -0.96 10.46 -1.73
C ALA A 125 -1.88 9.27 -1.43
N VAL A 126 -1.34 8.17 -0.87
CA VAL A 126 -2.15 7.03 -0.41
C VAL A 126 -3.05 7.44 0.77
N ALA A 127 -2.52 8.20 1.74
CA ALA A 127 -3.30 8.70 2.87
C ALA A 127 -4.47 9.59 2.42
N ASP A 128 -4.20 10.52 1.50
CA ASP A 128 -5.20 11.45 0.97
C ASP A 128 -6.28 10.70 0.17
N GLY A 129 -5.88 9.70 -0.62
CA GLY A 129 -6.81 8.84 -1.36
C GLY A 129 -7.72 8.03 -0.43
N LEU A 130 -7.16 7.42 0.62
CA LEU A 130 -7.92 6.69 1.64
C LEU A 130 -8.91 7.61 2.36
N LYS A 131 -8.46 8.79 2.78
CA LYS A 131 -9.32 9.79 3.43
C LYS A 131 -10.49 10.17 2.53
N LYS A 132 -10.22 10.56 1.28
CA LYS A 132 -11.25 10.94 0.31
C LYS A 132 -12.28 9.81 0.12
N ARG A 133 -11.81 8.57 -0.01
CA ARG A 133 -12.71 7.42 -0.17
C ARG A 133 -13.55 7.16 1.07
N ALA A 134 -12.97 7.26 2.26
CA ALA A 134 -13.70 7.07 3.52
C ALA A 134 -14.79 8.13 3.72
N GLU A 135 -14.46 9.40 3.47
CA GLU A 135 -15.40 10.53 3.58
C GLU A 135 -16.54 10.45 2.55
N GLN A 136 -16.26 9.94 1.33
CA GLN A 136 -17.29 9.70 0.32
C GLN A 136 -18.29 8.60 0.72
N LEU A 137 -17.87 7.60 1.50
CA LEU A 137 -18.76 6.52 1.94
C LEU A 137 -19.64 6.93 3.13
N GLN A 138 -19.38 8.07 3.75
CA GLN A 138 -20.19 8.64 4.84
C GLN A 138 -21.31 9.57 4.35
N GLN A 139 -21.35 9.88 3.06
CA GLN A 139 -22.39 10.70 2.41
C GLN A 139 -23.51 9.82 1.88
#